data_AF-A0A940BMN0-F1
#
_entry.id   AF-A0A940BMN0-F1
#
_cell.length_a   1.000
_cell.length_b   1.000
_cell.length_c   1.000
_cell.angle_alpha   90.00
_cell.angle_beta   90.00
_cell.angle_gamma   90.00
#
_symmetry.space_group_name_H-M   'P 1'
#
loop_
_entity.id
_entity.type
_entity.pdbx_description
1 polymer ?
#
loop_
_entity_poly.entity_id
_entity_poly.type
_entity_poly.pdbx_seq_one_letter_code
_entity_poly.pdbx_strand_id
1 'polypeptide(L)'
;MRYGIDIKEDDLLAMGGGILDTLLIDRTTGENIIWATDDYASMGDAYTFFQHITPELITGKKQNVIQPRVAKSQEERKKRARKMAEVFTPSWLCNDMNNGVDERWFKRKPVFNVVTSEKGRHLWTPTPEKVTFPEDKTWQEYVSMGVIEITCGEAPFLASRYDTVTGEAITDLNKRIGWLDRKLRIVNENTSDHEDWLFWAKKAYKGTLGYEWQGDNLLLARENLLMSFFDYYEDRFGEEPAIDDVKEIAYIISWNIFQMDGLKFVIPRSCRSTVVETTDLFSGELKRHVVECEGCKKGLIHNHNGIYVKMMDWDTGRALYFHQYNGLAKIKTLR
;
A
#
# COMPACT_ATOMS: atom_id res chain seq x y z
N MET A 1 -0.86 -22.00 -5.28
CA MET A 1 0.60 -22.26 -5.06
C MET A 1 1.05 -21.51 -3.82
N ARG A 2 1.79 -22.08 -2.84
CA ARG A 2 2.20 -21.28 -1.66
C ARG A 2 3.39 -20.37 -1.99
N TYR A 3 3.11 -19.08 -2.20
CA TYR A 3 4.12 -18.06 -2.47
C TYR A 3 5.01 -17.83 -1.24
N GLY A 4 6.32 -17.76 -1.47
CA GLY A 4 7.29 -17.40 -0.45
C GLY A 4 7.11 -15.98 0.07
N ILE A 5 7.88 -15.62 1.09
CA ILE A 5 7.91 -14.25 1.65
C ILE A 5 8.24 -13.23 0.54
N ASP A 6 9.26 -13.56 -0.24
CA ASP A 6 9.68 -12.85 -1.43
C ASP A 6 8.90 -13.39 -2.63
N ILE A 7 8.03 -12.54 -3.17
CA ILE A 7 7.23 -12.85 -4.36
C ILE A 7 8.13 -12.58 -5.56
N LYS A 8 8.25 -13.57 -6.46
CA LYS A 8 9.08 -13.38 -7.65
C LYS A 8 8.27 -12.66 -8.71
N GLU A 9 8.81 -11.56 -9.23
CA GLU A 9 8.17 -10.81 -10.31
C GLU A 9 8.04 -11.65 -11.59
N ASP A 10 8.93 -12.64 -11.76
CA ASP A 10 8.83 -13.65 -12.81
C ASP A 10 7.54 -14.49 -12.70
N ASP A 11 7.08 -14.80 -11.48
CA ASP A 11 5.83 -15.53 -11.26
C ASP A 11 4.64 -14.64 -11.65
N LEU A 12 4.65 -13.36 -11.27
CA LEU A 12 3.62 -12.39 -11.65
C LEU A 12 3.57 -12.15 -13.17
N LEU A 13 4.72 -12.16 -13.83
CA LEU A 13 4.81 -12.08 -15.28
C LEU A 13 4.25 -13.36 -15.94
N ALA A 14 4.57 -14.52 -15.38
CA ALA A 14 4.10 -15.82 -15.87
C ALA A 14 2.60 -16.05 -15.69
N MET A 15 1.96 -15.43 -14.68
CA MET A 15 0.49 -15.42 -14.53
C MET A 15 -0.22 -14.83 -15.76
N GLY A 16 0.47 -13.99 -16.55
CA GLY A 16 -0.10 -13.33 -17.71
C GLY A 16 -1.10 -12.24 -17.34
N GLY A 17 -1.92 -11.82 -18.30
CA GLY A 17 -2.99 -10.85 -18.06
C GLY A 17 -2.54 -9.42 -17.73
N GLY A 18 -1.25 -9.10 -17.82
CA GLY A 18 -0.70 -7.78 -17.52
C GLY A 18 -0.74 -7.43 -16.03
N ILE A 19 -0.68 -8.43 -15.14
CA ILE A 19 -0.74 -8.23 -13.69
C ILE A 19 0.45 -7.39 -13.21
N LEU A 20 1.68 -7.77 -13.54
CA LEU A 20 2.88 -7.02 -13.15
C LEU A 20 2.83 -5.57 -13.66
N ASP A 21 2.44 -5.37 -14.93
CA ASP A 21 2.29 -4.02 -15.51
C ASP A 21 1.24 -3.20 -14.73
N THR A 22 0.12 -3.84 -14.35
CA THR A 22 -0.92 -3.22 -13.55
C THR A 22 -0.44 -2.87 -12.14
N LEU A 23 0.41 -3.70 -11.53
CA LEU A 23 1.00 -3.39 -10.22
C LEU A 23 2.13 -2.35 -10.30
N LEU A 24 2.72 -2.13 -11.48
CA LEU A 24 3.73 -1.08 -11.69
C LEU A 24 3.13 0.27 -12.07
N ILE A 25 1.89 0.33 -12.56
CA ILE A 25 1.30 1.59 -13.03
C ILE A 25 1.11 2.62 -11.89
N ASP A 26 1.46 3.86 -12.16
CA ASP A 26 1.04 5.04 -11.40
C ASP A 26 -0.21 5.63 -12.06
N ARG A 27 -1.33 5.58 -11.33
CA ARG A 27 -2.63 6.05 -11.83
C ARG A 27 -2.73 7.57 -11.96
N THR A 28 -1.81 8.33 -11.37
CA THR A 28 -1.74 9.79 -11.48
C THR A 28 -1.14 10.19 -12.82
N THR A 29 0.00 9.60 -13.17
CA THR A 29 0.80 9.94 -14.36
C THR A 29 0.43 9.13 -15.60
N GLY A 30 -0.05 7.90 -15.42
CA GLY A 30 -0.27 6.93 -16.51
C GLY A 30 0.99 6.19 -16.96
N GLU A 31 2.12 6.45 -16.30
CA GLU A 31 3.41 5.75 -16.49
C GLU A 31 3.64 4.78 -15.31
N ASN A 32 4.71 4.00 -15.33
CA ASN A 32 5.05 3.18 -14.17
C ASN A 32 5.45 4.05 -12.96
N ILE A 33 5.40 3.51 -11.76
CA ILE A 33 5.96 4.12 -10.56
C ILE A 33 7.47 4.32 -10.72
N ILE A 34 8.02 5.37 -10.11
CA ILE A 34 9.45 5.65 -10.16
C ILE A 34 10.17 5.00 -8.97
N TRP A 35 11.47 4.75 -9.09
CA TRP A 35 12.28 4.25 -7.96
C TRP A 35 12.15 5.15 -6.73
N ALA A 36 12.21 6.47 -6.92
CA ALA A 36 12.23 7.48 -5.85
C ALA A 36 13.31 7.23 -4.77
N THR A 37 14.38 6.54 -5.17
CA THR A 37 15.58 6.25 -4.39
C THR A 37 16.77 6.05 -5.33
N ASP A 38 17.99 6.36 -4.87
CA ASP A 38 19.24 6.07 -5.59
C ASP A 38 19.96 4.83 -5.04
N ASP A 39 19.27 4.01 -4.25
CA ASP A 39 19.88 2.82 -3.64
C ASP A 39 20.32 1.77 -4.68
N TYR A 40 19.69 1.79 -5.85
CA TYR A 40 19.98 0.91 -6.99
C TYR A 40 20.83 1.57 -8.08
N ALA A 41 21.21 2.84 -7.92
CA ALA A 41 21.87 3.62 -8.98
C ALA A 41 23.20 3.00 -9.48
N SER A 42 23.89 2.22 -8.64
CA SER A 42 25.09 1.48 -9.04
C SER A 42 24.84 0.39 -10.09
N MET A 43 23.58 0.02 -10.32
CA MET A 43 23.16 -0.95 -11.34
C MET A 43 22.98 -0.32 -12.73
N GLY A 44 23.05 1.01 -12.83
CA GLY A 44 22.98 1.77 -14.08
C GLY A 44 21.97 2.92 -14.04
N ASP A 45 21.98 3.76 -15.06
CA ASP A 45 21.17 4.99 -15.12
C ASP A 45 19.67 4.73 -14.98
N ALA A 46 19.18 3.58 -15.48
CA ALA A 46 17.78 3.14 -15.40
C ALA A 46 17.29 2.86 -13.95
N TYR A 47 18.20 2.82 -12.98
CA TYR A 47 17.92 2.56 -11.56
C TYR A 47 18.08 3.80 -10.67
N THR A 48 18.13 4.99 -11.28
CA THR A 48 18.25 6.28 -10.56
C THR A 48 16.90 6.81 -10.11
N PHE A 49 16.91 7.75 -9.16
CA PHE A 49 15.72 8.27 -8.46
C PHE A 49 14.49 8.53 -9.34
N PHE A 50 14.68 9.19 -10.49
CA PHE A 50 13.58 9.66 -11.34
C PHE A 50 13.18 8.65 -12.42
N GLN A 51 13.85 7.50 -12.53
CA GLN A 51 13.53 6.50 -13.54
C GLN A 51 12.34 5.65 -13.10
N HIS A 52 11.61 5.18 -14.12
CA HIS A 52 10.49 4.27 -13.96
C HIS A 52 10.98 2.84 -13.70
N ILE A 53 10.26 2.12 -12.84
CA ILE A 53 10.46 0.68 -12.65
C ILE A 53 9.75 -0.02 -13.80
N THR A 54 10.50 -0.65 -14.71
CA THR A 54 9.93 -1.46 -15.81
C THR A 54 10.11 -2.95 -15.52
N PRO A 55 9.26 -3.84 -16.09
CA PRO A 55 9.38 -5.28 -15.88
C PRO A 55 10.79 -5.82 -16.16
N GLU A 56 11.47 -5.33 -17.19
CA GLU A 56 12.80 -5.79 -17.59
C GLU A 56 13.89 -5.47 -16.54
N LEU A 57 13.66 -4.46 -15.71
CA LEU A 57 14.60 -4.06 -14.65
C LEU A 57 14.52 -4.97 -13.41
N ILE A 58 13.45 -5.77 -13.29
CA ILE A 58 13.12 -6.56 -12.10
C ILE A 58 12.77 -8.03 -12.39
N THR A 59 12.83 -8.49 -13.65
CA THR A 59 12.55 -9.88 -14.03
C THR A 59 13.80 -10.61 -14.56
N GLY A 60 13.70 -11.93 -14.72
CA GLY A 60 14.74 -12.80 -15.24
C GLY A 60 16.02 -12.77 -14.40
N LYS A 61 17.11 -12.25 -14.97
CA LYS A 61 18.39 -12.11 -14.25
C LYS A 61 18.34 -11.04 -13.15
N LYS A 62 17.27 -10.25 -13.09
CA LYS A 62 17.05 -9.15 -12.14
C LYS A 62 15.93 -9.43 -11.13
N GLN A 63 15.40 -10.65 -11.08
CA GLN A 63 14.32 -11.11 -10.16
C GLN A 63 14.61 -11.03 -8.64
N ASN A 64 15.77 -10.52 -8.24
CA ASN A 64 16.15 -10.36 -6.83
C ASN A 64 16.54 -8.90 -6.53
N VAL A 65 16.16 -7.95 -7.41
CA VAL A 65 16.46 -6.52 -7.21
C VAL A 65 15.54 -5.92 -6.15
N ILE A 66 14.24 -6.17 -6.28
CA ILE A 66 13.26 -5.81 -5.28
C ILE A 66 13.02 -7.06 -4.44
N GLN A 67 13.16 -6.91 -3.13
CA GLN A 67 12.96 -8.00 -2.18
C GLN A 67 12.45 -7.41 -0.86
N PRO A 68 11.61 -8.16 -0.12
CA PRO A 68 11.23 -7.81 1.24
C PRO A 68 12.46 -7.52 2.09
N ARG A 69 12.33 -6.55 2.97
CA ARG A 69 13.37 -6.14 3.91
C ARG A 69 13.91 -7.33 4.70
N VAL A 70 13.05 -8.27 5.07
CA VAL A 70 13.44 -9.48 5.82
C VAL A 70 14.32 -10.45 5.01
N ALA A 71 14.36 -10.32 3.69
CA ALA A 71 15.28 -11.04 2.81
C ALA A 71 16.59 -10.28 2.54
N LYS A 72 16.60 -8.94 2.67
CA LYS A 72 17.80 -8.08 2.46
C LYS A 72 18.89 -8.31 3.51
N SER A 73 20.15 -8.03 3.17
CA SER A 73 21.28 -8.16 4.11
C SER A 73 21.19 -7.17 5.29
N GLN A 74 21.87 -7.48 6.38
CA GLN A 74 21.96 -6.61 7.57
C GLN A 74 22.55 -5.22 7.24
N GLU A 75 23.49 -5.15 6.30
CA GLU A 75 24.14 -3.90 5.90
C GLU A 75 23.18 -2.99 5.11
N GLU A 76 22.47 -3.56 4.13
CA GLU A 76 21.46 -2.85 3.35
C GLU A 76 20.34 -2.29 4.23
N ARG A 77 19.84 -3.10 5.18
CA ARG A 77 18.83 -2.66 6.15
C ARG A 77 19.29 -1.45 6.97
N LYS A 78 20.54 -1.46 7.45
CA LYS A 78 21.12 -0.34 8.24
C LYS A 78 21.27 0.92 7.41
N LYS A 79 21.73 0.78 6.16
CA LYS A 79 21.91 1.90 5.23
C LYS A 79 20.56 2.58 4.95
N ARG A 80 19.52 1.81 4.66
CA ARG A 80 18.18 2.32 4.39
C ARG A 80 17.51 2.95 5.60
N ALA A 81 17.58 2.32 6.78
CA ALA A 81 17.06 2.92 8.00
C ALA A 81 17.65 4.31 8.29
N ARG A 82 18.96 4.50 8.01
CA ARG A 82 19.64 5.80 8.21
C ARG A 82 19.32 6.82 7.13
N LYS A 83 19.30 6.41 5.86
CA LYS A 83 19.20 7.34 4.71
C LYS A 83 17.75 7.66 4.33
N MET A 84 16.84 6.70 4.48
CA MET A 84 15.44 6.79 4.05
C MET A 84 14.45 6.87 5.21
N ALA A 85 14.93 6.89 6.45
CA ALA A 85 14.09 6.79 7.65
C ALA A 85 13.15 5.58 7.62
N GLU A 86 13.58 4.48 6.99
CA GLU A 86 12.79 3.26 6.87
C GLU A 86 12.65 2.56 8.23
N VAL A 87 11.52 2.80 8.90
CA VAL A 87 11.21 2.23 10.21
C VAL A 87 10.66 0.82 10.06
N PHE A 88 11.11 -0.05 10.96
CA PHE A 88 10.67 -1.42 11.03
C PHE A 88 9.61 -1.56 12.11
N THR A 89 8.35 -1.78 11.72
CA THR A 89 7.25 -2.01 12.65
C THR A 89 7.08 -3.51 12.89
N PRO A 90 7.34 -4.02 14.11
CA PRO A 90 7.13 -5.43 14.43
C PRO A 90 5.66 -5.83 14.31
N SER A 91 5.38 -7.05 13.83
CA SER A 91 4.00 -7.55 13.66
C SER A 91 3.15 -7.47 14.93
N TRP A 92 3.74 -7.68 16.12
CA TRP A 92 3.02 -7.53 17.38
C TRP A 92 2.53 -6.11 17.65
N LEU A 93 3.30 -5.09 17.23
CA LEU A 93 2.94 -3.69 17.39
C LEU A 93 1.87 -3.30 16.37
N CYS A 94 2.00 -3.77 15.12
CA CYS A 94 0.93 -3.65 14.13
C CYS A 94 -0.38 -4.24 14.64
N ASN A 95 -0.31 -5.43 15.25
CA ASN A 95 -1.46 -6.10 15.83
C ASN A 95 -2.10 -5.29 16.97
N ASP A 96 -1.30 -4.77 17.89
CA ASP A 96 -1.77 -3.97 19.02
C ASP A 96 -2.48 -2.69 18.56
N MET A 97 -1.91 -1.98 17.58
CA MET A 97 -2.51 -0.78 17.00
C MET A 97 -3.81 -1.09 16.26
N ASN A 98 -3.83 -2.15 15.44
CA ASN A 98 -5.05 -2.57 14.75
C ASN A 98 -6.12 -3.01 15.77
N ASN A 99 -5.75 -3.73 16.83
CA ASN A 99 -6.67 -4.06 17.91
C ASN A 99 -7.27 -2.80 18.54
N GLY A 100 -6.48 -1.75 18.78
CA GLY A 100 -6.98 -0.47 19.29
C GLY A 100 -8.04 0.20 18.39
N VAL A 101 -7.95 0.04 17.08
CA VAL A 101 -8.98 0.53 16.13
C VAL A 101 -10.23 -0.34 16.22
N ASP A 102 -10.07 -1.66 16.25
CA ASP A 102 -11.20 -2.60 16.35
C ASP A 102 -11.96 -2.47 17.66
N GLU A 103 -11.26 -2.33 18.79
CA GLU A 103 -11.89 -2.17 20.09
C GLU A 103 -12.84 -0.96 20.11
N ARG A 104 -12.44 0.15 19.46
CA ARG A 104 -13.30 1.34 19.33
C ARG A 104 -14.49 1.09 18.41
N TRP A 105 -14.30 0.33 17.33
CA TRP A 105 -15.37 0.05 16.39
C TRP A 105 -16.37 -0.96 16.95
N PHE A 106 -15.90 -2.08 17.51
CA PHE A 106 -16.71 -3.17 18.06
C PHE A 106 -17.19 -2.92 19.48
N LYS A 107 -16.67 -1.89 20.17
CA LYS A 107 -17.02 -1.55 21.57
C LYS A 107 -16.79 -2.72 22.55
N ARG A 108 -15.89 -3.65 22.23
CA ARG A 108 -15.52 -4.83 23.04
C ARG A 108 -14.09 -5.27 22.78
N LYS A 109 -13.55 -6.08 23.68
CA LYS A 109 -12.28 -6.80 23.52
C LYS A 109 -12.35 -8.20 24.15
N PRO A 110 -11.63 -9.21 23.62
CA PRO A 110 -10.92 -9.20 22.33
C PRO A 110 -11.89 -9.25 21.14
N VAL A 111 -11.42 -8.91 19.93
CA VAL A 111 -12.20 -9.05 18.68
C VAL A 111 -11.65 -10.19 17.82
N PHE A 112 -10.45 -10.02 17.26
CA PHE A 112 -9.83 -10.99 16.33
C PHE A 112 -8.79 -11.90 16.98
N ASN A 113 -8.12 -11.43 18.02
CA ASN A 113 -7.09 -12.19 18.73
C ASN A 113 -6.93 -11.69 20.17
N VAL A 114 -6.26 -12.51 20.98
CA VAL A 114 -5.81 -12.17 22.33
C VAL A 114 -4.29 -12.06 22.31
N VAL A 115 -3.76 -10.91 22.73
CA VAL A 115 -2.32 -10.68 22.88
C VAL A 115 -1.87 -11.21 24.24
N THR A 116 -0.78 -11.98 24.25
CA THR A 116 -0.11 -12.48 25.44
C THR A 116 1.37 -12.10 25.42
N SER A 117 1.98 -12.06 26.61
CA SER A 117 3.41 -11.77 26.75
C SER A 117 4.09 -12.91 27.49
N GLU A 118 4.98 -13.63 26.83
CA GLU A 118 5.74 -14.74 27.41
C GLU A 118 7.24 -14.47 27.30
N LYS A 119 7.95 -14.41 28.44
CA LYS A 119 9.40 -14.18 28.50
C LYS A 119 9.86 -12.95 27.70
N GLY A 120 9.06 -11.88 27.70
CA GLY A 120 9.35 -10.65 26.94
C GLY A 120 9.06 -10.72 25.45
N ARG A 121 8.47 -11.81 24.94
CA ARG A 121 7.94 -11.92 23.57
C ARG A 121 6.45 -11.65 23.56
N HIS A 122 6.01 -10.81 22.64
CA HIS A 122 4.59 -10.57 22.38
C HIS A 122 4.07 -11.60 21.39
N LEU A 123 3.08 -12.38 21.81
CA LEU A 123 2.41 -13.40 21.03
C LEU A 123 0.93 -13.03 20.89
N TRP A 124 0.25 -13.60 19.91
CA TRP A 124 -1.20 -13.48 19.80
C TRP A 124 -1.82 -14.80 19.36
N THR A 125 -3.00 -15.08 19.91
CA THR A 125 -3.81 -16.24 19.58
C THR A 125 -5.12 -15.78 18.96
N PRO A 126 -5.50 -16.26 17.76
CA PRO A 126 -6.76 -15.89 17.13
C PRO A 126 -7.96 -16.28 17.98
N THR A 127 -9.04 -15.51 17.89
CA THR A 127 -10.35 -15.94 18.35
C THR A 127 -10.87 -17.05 17.43
N PRO A 128 -11.20 -18.25 17.94
CA PRO A 128 -11.67 -19.35 17.11
C PRO A 128 -13.13 -19.18 16.67
N GLU A 129 -13.91 -18.40 17.40
CA GLU A 129 -15.30 -18.15 17.07
C GLU A 129 -15.45 -17.12 15.96
N LYS A 130 -16.57 -17.24 15.22
CA LYS A 130 -17.03 -16.22 14.29
C LYS A 130 -17.15 -14.86 14.98
N VAL A 131 -16.68 -13.80 14.33
CA VAL A 131 -16.70 -12.44 14.87
C VAL A 131 -18.15 -11.95 15.00
N THR A 132 -18.53 -11.56 16.21
CA THR A 132 -19.85 -10.96 16.51
C THR A 132 -19.80 -9.43 16.44
N PHE A 133 -20.90 -8.84 15.99
CA PHE A 133 -21.05 -7.40 15.74
C PHE A 133 -21.99 -6.76 16.76
N PRO A 134 -21.77 -5.47 17.14
CA PRO A 134 -22.72 -4.71 17.94
C PRO A 134 -24.10 -4.63 17.28
N GLU A 135 -25.17 -4.50 18.08
CA GLU A 135 -26.55 -4.41 17.56
C GLU A 135 -26.76 -3.24 16.57
N ASP A 136 -26.01 -2.15 16.74
CA ASP A 136 -26.08 -0.96 15.90
C ASP A 136 -25.16 -0.99 14.67
N LYS A 137 -24.51 -2.12 14.39
CA LYS A 137 -23.51 -2.24 13.31
C LYS A 137 -23.63 -3.55 12.55
N THR A 138 -23.19 -3.51 11.29
CA THR A 138 -23.20 -4.66 10.38
C THR A 138 -21.78 -5.02 9.96
N TRP A 139 -21.58 -6.27 9.55
CA TRP A 139 -20.28 -6.72 9.05
C TRP A 139 -19.91 -6.04 7.73
N GLN A 140 -20.91 -5.72 6.90
CA GLN A 140 -20.75 -4.99 5.65
C GLN A 140 -20.16 -3.60 5.86
N GLU A 141 -20.58 -2.91 6.92
CA GLU A 141 -20.02 -1.60 7.31
C GLU A 141 -18.55 -1.71 7.71
N TYR A 142 -18.16 -2.78 8.42
CA TYR A 142 -16.76 -3.02 8.75
C TYR A 142 -15.91 -3.28 7.51
N VAL A 143 -16.36 -4.21 6.66
CA VAL A 143 -15.65 -4.59 5.43
C VAL A 143 -15.48 -3.40 4.49
N SER A 144 -16.51 -2.56 4.37
CA SER A 144 -16.51 -1.38 3.51
C SER A 144 -15.81 -0.17 4.14
N MET A 145 -15.39 -0.24 5.40
CA MET A 145 -14.78 0.89 6.09
C MET A 145 -13.46 1.28 5.41
N GLY A 146 -13.32 2.56 5.09
CA GLY A 146 -12.09 3.14 4.60
C GLY A 146 -11.00 3.13 5.66
N VAL A 147 -9.84 2.56 5.35
CA VAL A 147 -8.60 2.69 6.13
C VAL A 147 -7.47 3.12 5.23
N ILE A 148 -6.52 3.87 5.80
CA ILE A 148 -5.31 4.27 5.10
C ILE A 148 -4.09 4.01 5.97
N GLU A 149 -3.13 3.24 5.44
CA GLU A 149 -1.78 3.16 6.00
C GLU A 149 -0.92 4.26 5.37
N ILE A 150 -0.60 5.29 6.15
CA ILE A 150 0.26 6.38 5.69
C ILE A 150 1.72 5.90 5.70
N THR A 151 2.50 6.24 4.66
CA THR A 151 3.91 5.80 4.52
C THR A 151 4.06 4.30 4.75
N CYS A 152 3.34 3.51 3.94
CA CYS A 152 3.05 2.11 4.26
C CYS A 152 4.23 1.16 4.13
N GLY A 153 5.35 1.55 3.53
CA GLY A 153 6.44 0.60 3.26
C GLY A 153 5.92 -0.63 2.51
N GLU A 154 6.10 -1.82 3.09
CA GLU A 154 5.60 -3.12 2.59
C GLU A 154 4.14 -3.45 3.01
N ALA A 155 3.42 -2.47 3.57
CA ALA A 155 2.05 -2.51 4.08
C ALA A 155 1.77 -3.49 5.25
N PRO A 156 2.62 -3.54 6.31
CA PRO A 156 2.45 -4.48 7.42
C PRO A 156 1.20 -4.21 8.29
N PHE A 157 0.56 -3.04 8.21
CA PHE A 157 -0.72 -2.81 8.89
C PHE A 157 -1.91 -3.24 8.03
N LEU A 158 -1.76 -3.34 6.71
CA LEU A 158 -2.82 -3.76 5.79
C LEU A 158 -2.81 -5.27 5.54
N ALA A 159 -1.64 -5.88 5.30
CA ALA A 159 -1.49 -7.30 5.00
C ALA A 159 -0.29 -7.90 5.75
N SER A 160 -0.49 -9.05 6.40
CA SER A 160 0.54 -9.70 7.23
C SER A 160 0.72 -11.16 6.82
N ARG A 161 1.32 -11.39 5.64
CA ARG A 161 1.65 -12.73 5.14
C ARG A 161 2.77 -13.42 5.91
N TYR A 162 3.61 -12.66 6.58
CA TYR A 162 4.75 -13.12 7.38
C TYR A 162 4.96 -12.22 8.60
N ASP A 163 5.63 -12.75 9.61
CA ASP A 163 6.13 -11.94 10.71
C ASP A 163 7.26 -11.03 10.19
N THR A 164 7.12 -9.73 10.38
CA THR A 164 8.06 -8.76 9.80
C THR A 164 9.46 -8.93 10.39
N VAL A 165 9.59 -9.45 11.62
CA VAL A 165 10.86 -9.52 12.37
C VAL A 165 11.60 -10.79 12.00
N THR A 166 10.92 -11.93 12.08
CA THR A 166 11.51 -13.25 11.88
C THR A 166 11.48 -13.67 10.42
N GLY A 167 10.56 -13.12 9.63
CA GLY A 167 10.26 -13.57 8.27
C GLY A 167 9.44 -14.86 8.25
N GLU A 168 9.03 -15.40 9.39
CA GLU A 168 8.25 -16.63 9.41
C GLU A 168 6.88 -16.41 8.76
N ALA A 169 6.51 -17.26 7.81
CA ALA A 169 5.23 -17.17 7.13
C ALA A 169 4.06 -17.40 8.10
N ILE A 170 3.04 -16.55 8.03
CA ILE A 170 1.80 -16.67 8.80
C ILE A 170 0.81 -17.46 7.93
N THR A 171 0.93 -18.78 8.01
CA THR A 171 0.14 -19.73 7.21
C THR A 171 -1.29 -19.92 7.70
N ASP A 172 -1.54 -19.70 8.99
CA ASP A 172 -2.88 -19.64 9.57
C ASP A 172 -3.49 -18.26 9.29
N LEU A 173 -4.47 -18.18 8.40
CA LEU A 173 -5.11 -16.92 8.02
C LEU A 173 -5.77 -16.21 9.20
N ASN A 174 -6.23 -16.93 10.22
CA ASN A 174 -6.83 -16.32 11.40
C ASN A 174 -5.78 -15.64 12.30
N LYS A 175 -4.49 -15.99 12.16
CA LYS A 175 -3.36 -15.30 12.81
C LYS A 175 -2.94 -14.03 12.10
N ARG A 176 -3.40 -13.77 10.89
CA ARG A 176 -3.06 -12.54 10.18
C ARG A 176 -3.74 -11.34 10.85
N ILE A 177 -2.98 -10.26 10.95
CA ILE A 177 -3.31 -9.08 11.75
C ILE A 177 -3.59 -7.85 10.89
N GLY A 178 -3.29 -7.92 9.58
CA GLY A 178 -3.50 -6.81 8.65
C GLY A 178 -4.97 -6.41 8.56
N TRP A 179 -5.24 -5.15 8.28
CA TRP A 179 -6.61 -4.65 8.19
C TRP A 179 -7.40 -5.30 7.05
N LEU A 180 -6.73 -5.54 5.91
CA LEU A 180 -7.32 -6.30 4.81
C LEU A 180 -7.57 -7.75 5.22
N ASP A 181 -6.61 -8.38 5.90
CA ASP A 181 -6.74 -9.76 6.40
C ASP A 181 -7.95 -9.91 7.34
N ARG A 182 -8.16 -8.94 8.26
CA ARG A 182 -9.33 -8.88 9.15
C ARG A 182 -10.64 -8.75 8.38
N LYS A 183 -10.67 -7.89 7.35
CA LYS A 183 -11.83 -7.75 6.47
C LYS A 183 -12.11 -9.05 5.71
N LEU A 184 -11.09 -9.68 5.11
CA LEU A 184 -11.23 -10.93 4.37
C LEU A 184 -11.67 -12.09 5.26
N ARG A 185 -11.18 -12.15 6.51
CA ARG A 185 -11.72 -13.07 7.52
C ARG A 185 -13.22 -12.86 7.75
N ILE A 186 -13.67 -11.61 7.92
CA ILE A 186 -15.10 -11.31 8.07
C ILE A 186 -15.90 -11.72 6.82
N VAL A 187 -15.35 -11.50 5.62
CA VAL A 187 -15.99 -11.95 4.37
C VAL A 187 -16.11 -13.47 4.35
N ASN A 188 -15.05 -14.22 4.68
CA ASN A 188 -15.09 -15.68 4.82
C ASN A 188 -16.18 -16.11 5.82
N GLU A 189 -16.27 -15.46 6.96
CA GLU A 189 -17.21 -15.85 8.01
C GLU A 189 -18.69 -15.57 7.66
N ASN A 190 -18.98 -14.66 6.71
CA ASN A 190 -20.34 -14.13 6.51
C ASN A 190 -20.95 -14.35 5.11
N THR A 191 -20.17 -14.81 4.14
CA THR A 191 -20.67 -15.11 2.79
C THR A 191 -20.85 -16.62 2.61
N SER A 192 -21.71 -17.03 1.67
CA SER A 192 -22.01 -18.45 1.40
C SER A 192 -21.48 -18.94 0.06
N ASP A 193 -21.60 -18.11 -0.98
CA ASP A 193 -21.26 -18.46 -2.36
C ASP A 193 -20.13 -17.61 -2.90
N HIS A 194 -19.64 -18.01 -4.07
CA HIS A 194 -18.50 -17.40 -4.75
C HIS A 194 -18.75 -15.95 -5.14
N GLU A 195 -19.92 -15.64 -5.69
CA GLU A 195 -20.24 -14.30 -6.19
C GLU A 195 -20.33 -13.29 -5.05
N ASP A 196 -20.99 -13.65 -3.95
CA ASP A 196 -21.11 -12.81 -2.76
C ASP A 196 -19.74 -12.62 -2.09
N TRP A 197 -18.94 -13.68 -1.96
CA TRP A 197 -17.58 -13.59 -1.43
C TRP A 197 -16.73 -12.61 -2.23
N LEU A 198 -16.73 -12.76 -3.55
CA LEU A 198 -15.93 -11.95 -4.45
C LEU A 198 -16.38 -10.49 -4.45
N PHE A 199 -17.68 -10.24 -4.40
CA PHE A 199 -18.25 -8.90 -4.26
C PHE A 199 -17.73 -8.21 -2.99
N TRP A 200 -17.80 -8.87 -1.84
CA TRP A 200 -17.38 -8.29 -0.57
C TRP A 200 -15.86 -8.24 -0.41
N ALA A 201 -15.11 -9.17 -0.99
CA ALA A 201 -13.66 -9.07 -1.11
C ALA A 201 -13.30 -7.81 -1.90
N LYS A 202 -13.88 -7.58 -3.08
CA LYS A 202 -13.66 -6.36 -3.87
C LYS A 202 -14.01 -5.10 -3.07
N LYS A 203 -15.06 -5.11 -2.24
CA LYS A 203 -15.37 -4.01 -1.29
C LYS A 203 -14.29 -3.82 -0.23
N ALA A 204 -13.76 -4.90 0.34
CA ALA A 204 -12.65 -4.85 1.29
C ALA A 204 -11.42 -4.16 0.70
N TYR A 205 -11.02 -4.55 -0.52
CA TYR A 205 -9.91 -3.95 -1.26
C TYR A 205 -10.15 -2.48 -1.57
N LYS A 206 -11.35 -2.12 -2.07
CA LYS A 206 -11.72 -0.72 -2.38
C LYS A 206 -11.66 0.20 -1.16
N GLY A 207 -11.94 -0.32 0.04
CA GLY A 207 -11.84 0.40 1.30
C GLY A 207 -10.48 0.33 2.00
N THR A 208 -9.46 -0.29 1.39
CA THR A 208 -8.12 -0.42 1.97
C THR A 208 -7.14 0.36 1.13
N LEU A 209 -6.54 1.41 1.71
CA LEU A 209 -5.67 2.35 1.02
C LEU A 209 -4.31 2.45 1.71
N GLY A 210 -3.32 2.93 0.98
CA GLY A 210 -2.00 3.23 1.51
C GLY A 210 -1.20 4.07 0.53
N TYR A 211 -0.18 4.77 1.03
CA TYR A 211 0.76 5.44 0.15
C TYR A 211 2.19 5.29 0.63
N GLU A 212 3.12 5.29 -0.32
CA GLU A 212 4.55 5.16 -0.05
C GLU A 212 5.34 6.12 -0.94
N TRP A 213 6.49 6.57 -0.47
CA TRP A 213 7.42 7.37 -1.26
C TRP A 213 8.22 6.49 -2.22
N GLN A 214 8.81 5.40 -1.72
CA GLN A 214 9.74 4.57 -2.48
C GLN A 214 9.01 3.55 -3.36
N GLY A 215 9.34 3.52 -4.66
CA GLY A 215 8.63 2.66 -5.62
C GLY A 215 8.82 1.17 -5.39
N ASP A 216 10.00 0.76 -4.90
CA ASP A 216 10.28 -0.65 -4.59
C ASP A 216 9.47 -1.16 -3.39
N ASN A 217 9.39 -0.36 -2.32
CA ASN A 217 8.54 -0.68 -1.17
C ASN A 217 7.05 -0.69 -1.57
N LEU A 218 6.62 0.28 -2.39
CA LEU A 218 5.26 0.34 -2.89
C LEU A 218 4.88 -0.91 -3.70
N LEU A 219 5.78 -1.42 -4.56
CA LEU A 219 5.55 -2.65 -5.30
C LEU A 219 5.36 -3.83 -4.34
N LEU A 220 6.25 -4.00 -3.36
CA LEU A 220 6.15 -5.07 -2.35
C LEU A 220 4.83 -5.02 -1.58
N ALA A 221 4.35 -3.81 -1.22
CA ALA A 221 3.03 -3.64 -0.61
C ALA A 221 1.90 -4.12 -1.54
N ARG A 222 1.93 -3.72 -2.81
CA ARG A 222 0.94 -4.12 -3.82
C ARG A 222 0.91 -5.63 -4.02
N GLU A 223 2.08 -6.26 -4.09
CA GLU A 223 2.24 -7.71 -4.21
C GLU A 223 1.74 -8.45 -2.97
N ASN A 224 2.05 -7.95 -1.77
CA ASN A 224 1.54 -8.52 -0.52
C ASN A 224 0.02 -8.51 -0.46
N LEU A 225 -0.62 -7.41 -0.86
CA LEU A 225 -2.08 -7.34 -0.95
C LEU A 225 -2.63 -8.31 -2.00
N LEU A 226 -2.00 -8.42 -3.18
CA LEU A 226 -2.44 -9.35 -4.21
C LEU A 226 -2.32 -10.80 -3.73
N MET A 227 -1.22 -11.18 -3.09
CA MET A 227 -1.05 -12.55 -2.59
C MET A 227 -1.98 -12.86 -1.41
N SER A 228 -2.35 -11.88 -0.59
CA SER A 228 -3.44 -12.07 0.38
C SER A 228 -4.77 -12.41 -0.32
N PHE A 229 -5.06 -11.91 -1.53
CA PHE A 229 -6.25 -12.33 -2.28
C PHE A 229 -6.20 -13.83 -2.61
N PHE A 230 -5.08 -14.29 -3.16
CA PHE A 230 -4.87 -15.70 -3.48
C PHE A 230 -4.98 -16.57 -2.22
N ASP A 231 -4.30 -16.20 -1.13
CA ASP A 231 -4.30 -16.97 0.10
C ASP A 231 -5.72 -17.18 0.66
N TYR A 232 -6.53 -16.11 0.74
CA TYR A 232 -7.91 -16.20 1.25
C TYR A 232 -8.87 -16.87 0.26
N TYR A 233 -8.65 -16.71 -1.05
CA TYR A 233 -9.46 -17.37 -2.06
C TYR A 233 -9.20 -18.88 -2.07
N GLU A 234 -7.93 -19.29 -2.09
CA GLU A 234 -7.53 -20.71 -2.05
C GLU A 234 -8.00 -21.39 -0.76
N ASP A 235 -7.87 -20.73 0.41
CA ASP A 235 -8.39 -21.27 1.68
C ASP A 235 -9.90 -21.49 1.64
N ARG A 236 -10.64 -20.61 0.95
CA ARG A 236 -12.10 -20.66 0.89
C ARG A 236 -12.62 -21.67 -0.13
N PHE A 237 -12.02 -21.73 -1.31
CA PHE A 237 -12.57 -22.47 -2.46
C PHE A 237 -11.73 -23.70 -2.86
N GLY A 238 -10.51 -23.84 -2.33
CA GLY A 238 -9.61 -24.95 -2.64
C GLY A 238 -8.99 -24.90 -4.04
N GLU A 239 -9.13 -23.77 -4.75
CA GLU A 239 -8.61 -23.55 -6.10
C GLU A 239 -8.09 -22.12 -6.24
N GLU A 240 -7.34 -21.85 -7.32
CA GLU A 240 -6.84 -20.51 -7.63
C GLU A 240 -7.93 -19.63 -8.25
N PRO A 241 -7.90 -18.30 -8.02
CA PRO A 241 -8.87 -17.39 -8.60
C PRO A 241 -8.75 -17.30 -10.12
N ALA A 242 -9.88 -17.03 -10.78
CA ALA A 242 -9.90 -16.75 -12.21
C ALA A 242 -9.05 -15.51 -12.53
N ILE A 243 -8.32 -15.54 -13.65
CA ILE A 243 -7.40 -14.47 -14.05
C ILE A 243 -8.10 -13.10 -14.17
N ASP A 244 -9.38 -13.05 -14.56
CA ASP A 244 -10.12 -11.81 -14.67
C ASP A 244 -10.43 -11.18 -13.30
N ASP A 245 -10.63 -12.00 -12.26
CA ASP A 245 -10.74 -11.51 -10.88
C ASP A 245 -9.41 -10.99 -10.35
N VAL A 246 -8.31 -11.70 -10.67
CA VAL A 246 -6.95 -11.25 -10.34
C VAL A 246 -6.65 -9.89 -10.97
N LYS A 247 -7.02 -9.68 -12.24
CA LYS A 247 -6.88 -8.39 -12.92
C LYS A 247 -7.69 -7.29 -12.25
N GLU A 248 -8.92 -7.57 -11.83
CA GLU A 248 -9.76 -6.57 -11.15
C GLU A 248 -9.17 -6.20 -9.78
N ILE A 249 -8.68 -7.18 -9.02
CA ILE A 249 -8.00 -6.92 -7.74
C ILE A 249 -6.71 -6.12 -7.94
N ALA A 250 -5.87 -6.49 -8.91
CA ALA A 250 -4.66 -5.74 -9.26
C ALA A 250 -5.00 -4.29 -9.67
N TYR A 251 -6.09 -4.10 -10.43
CA TYR A 251 -6.60 -2.78 -10.79
C TYR A 251 -6.98 -1.96 -9.55
N ILE A 252 -7.73 -2.55 -8.61
CA ILE A 252 -8.09 -1.87 -7.34
C ILE A 252 -6.84 -1.52 -6.54
N ILE A 253 -5.92 -2.47 -6.38
CA ILE A 253 -4.65 -2.27 -5.65
C ILE A 253 -3.85 -1.10 -6.25
N SER A 254 -3.73 -1.03 -7.58
CA SER A 254 -2.97 0.04 -8.25
C SER A 254 -3.54 1.45 -8.04
N TRP A 255 -4.84 1.57 -7.75
CA TRP A 255 -5.50 2.83 -7.40
C TRP A 255 -5.41 3.17 -5.91
N ASN A 256 -5.36 2.14 -5.06
CA ASN A 256 -5.52 2.29 -3.62
C ASN A 256 -4.19 2.31 -2.85
N ILE A 257 -3.15 1.68 -3.40
CA ILE A 257 -1.79 1.68 -2.88
C ILE A 257 -0.94 2.48 -3.88
N PHE A 258 -0.62 3.74 -3.60
CA PHE A 258 -0.07 4.67 -4.59
C PHE A 258 1.17 5.44 -4.12
N GLN A 259 1.97 5.94 -5.09
CA GLN A 259 3.20 6.65 -4.78
C GLN A 259 2.94 8.12 -4.44
N MET A 260 3.43 8.62 -3.30
CA MET A 260 3.16 10.01 -2.89
C MET A 260 4.19 10.59 -1.92
N ASP A 261 4.51 11.87 -2.11
CA ASP A 261 5.08 12.74 -1.07
C ASP A 261 3.97 13.09 -0.07
N GLY A 262 3.95 12.42 1.08
CA GLY A 262 2.93 12.61 2.12
C GLY A 262 2.87 14.00 2.74
N LEU A 263 3.89 14.86 2.56
CA LEU A 263 3.87 16.24 3.06
C LEU A 263 3.29 17.22 2.04
N LYS A 264 3.37 16.88 0.74
CA LYS A 264 3.01 17.76 -0.37
C LYS A 264 1.81 17.29 -1.18
N PHE A 265 1.41 16.02 -1.01
CA PHE A 265 0.38 15.32 -1.78
C PHE A 265 0.62 15.29 -3.29
N VAL A 266 1.89 15.33 -3.69
CA VAL A 266 2.34 15.24 -5.09
C VAL A 266 3.23 14.02 -5.30
N ILE A 267 3.47 13.63 -6.54
CA ILE A 267 4.46 12.60 -6.91
C ILE A 267 5.84 13.00 -6.35
N PRO A 268 6.63 12.07 -5.78
CA PRO A 268 7.93 12.36 -5.18
C PRO A 268 8.81 13.27 -6.05
N ARG A 269 9.23 14.39 -5.45
CA ARG A 269 10.08 15.43 -6.08
C ARG A 269 9.57 15.96 -7.43
N SER A 270 8.26 15.94 -7.67
CA SER A 270 7.66 16.52 -8.89
C SER A 270 7.55 18.05 -8.87
N CYS A 271 7.64 18.70 -7.70
CA CYS A 271 7.75 20.16 -7.58
C CYS A 271 9.05 20.67 -8.20
N ARG A 272 9.00 21.82 -8.87
CA ARG A 272 10.18 22.40 -9.56
C ARG A 272 10.38 23.86 -9.18
N SER A 273 11.63 24.29 -9.10
CA SER A 273 11.99 25.71 -9.14
C SER A 273 12.20 26.11 -10.59
N THR A 274 11.74 27.30 -10.97
CA THR A 274 11.90 27.84 -12.32
C THR A 274 12.93 28.96 -12.29
N VAL A 275 13.72 29.09 -13.35
CA VAL A 275 14.63 30.24 -13.51
C VAL A 275 13.92 31.24 -14.41
N VAL A 276 13.64 32.43 -13.87
CA VAL A 276 13.04 33.53 -14.62
C VAL A 276 14.15 34.51 -15.00
N GLU A 277 14.20 34.86 -16.28
CA GLU A 277 15.09 35.88 -16.80
C GLU A 277 14.34 37.20 -16.90
N THR A 278 14.87 38.23 -16.25
CA THR A 278 14.33 39.61 -16.30
C THR A 278 15.42 40.54 -16.79
N THR A 279 15.10 41.41 -17.74
CA THR A 279 16.02 42.46 -18.20
C THR A 279 15.87 43.67 -17.30
N ASP A 280 17.00 44.18 -16.79
CA ASP A 280 17.02 45.45 -16.05
C ASP A 280 16.69 46.61 -17.00
N LEU A 281 15.66 47.39 -16.66
CA LEU A 281 15.17 48.48 -17.50
C LEU A 281 16.17 49.64 -17.67
N PHE A 282 17.15 49.77 -16.78
CA PHE A 282 18.11 50.89 -16.80
C PHE A 282 19.51 50.45 -17.27
N SER A 283 19.98 49.27 -16.87
CA SER A 283 21.28 48.75 -17.30
C SER A 283 21.21 47.86 -18.54
N GLY A 284 20.02 47.38 -18.94
CA GLY A 284 19.86 46.41 -20.03
C GLY A 284 20.41 45.02 -19.71
N GLU A 285 20.88 44.79 -18.48
CA GLU A 285 21.49 43.53 -18.07
C GLU A 285 20.43 42.44 -17.84
N LEU A 286 20.75 41.21 -18.26
CA LEU A 286 19.95 40.03 -17.96
C LEU A 286 20.20 39.57 -16.52
N LYS A 287 19.18 39.68 -15.67
CA LYS A 287 19.16 39.14 -14.31
C LYS A 287 18.37 37.83 -14.30
N ARG A 288 19.01 36.75 -13.85
CA ARG A 288 18.38 35.46 -13.62
C ARG A 288 18.02 35.33 -12.14
N HIS A 289 16.79 34.99 -11.84
CA HIS A 289 16.39 34.65 -10.47
C HIS A 289 15.62 33.34 -10.43
N VAL A 290 15.84 32.58 -9.35
CA VAL A 290 15.15 31.31 -9.12
C VAL A 290 13.83 31.58 -8.41
N VAL A 291 12.72 31.22 -9.05
CA VAL A 291 11.39 31.21 -8.45
C VAL A 291 11.12 29.81 -7.92
N GLU A 292 11.18 29.68 -6.60
CA GLU A 292 10.85 28.44 -5.90
C GLU A 292 9.34 28.18 -5.91
N CYS A 293 8.97 26.90 -5.79
CA CYS A 293 7.59 26.49 -5.60
C CYS A 293 7.00 27.13 -4.32
N GLU A 294 5.91 27.88 -4.45
CA GLU A 294 5.26 28.58 -3.34
C GLU A 294 4.85 27.61 -2.23
N GLY A 295 4.22 26.48 -2.60
CA GLY A 295 3.83 25.43 -1.66
C GLY A 295 5.03 24.88 -0.88
N CYS A 296 6.18 24.68 -1.52
CA CYS A 296 7.39 24.22 -0.83
C CYS A 296 7.94 25.28 0.13
N LYS A 297 7.94 26.54 -0.28
CA LYS A 297 8.47 27.64 0.53
C LYS A 297 7.61 27.94 1.76
N LYS A 298 6.29 27.87 1.61
CA LYS A 298 5.32 28.27 2.64
C LYS A 298 4.65 27.10 3.37
N GLY A 299 4.92 25.85 2.97
CA GLY A 299 4.21 24.67 3.49
C GLY A 299 2.72 24.64 3.13
N LEU A 300 2.36 25.20 1.97
CA LEU A 300 0.97 25.30 1.53
C LEU A 300 0.62 24.14 0.60
N ILE A 301 -0.12 23.17 1.15
CA ILE A 301 -0.51 21.92 0.47
C ILE A 301 -1.20 22.16 -0.88
N HIS A 302 -1.95 23.26 -1.04
CA HIS A 302 -2.69 23.57 -2.27
C HIS A 302 -1.95 24.48 -3.26
N ASN A 303 -0.71 24.88 -2.95
CA ASN A 303 0.08 25.79 -3.78
C ASN A 303 1.36 25.13 -4.32
N HIS A 304 1.42 23.80 -4.35
CA HIS A 304 2.50 23.09 -5.01
C HIS A 304 2.34 23.16 -6.54
N ASN A 305 3.45 23.36 -7.24
CA ASN A 305 3.52 23.26 -8.71
C ASN A 305 3.92 21.87 -9.21
N GLY A 306 3.95 20.87 -8.31
CA GLY A 306 4.19 19.48 -8.64
C GLY A 306 2.95 18.78 -9.18
N ILE A 307 3.06 17.48 -9.44
CA ILE A 307 1.97 16.66 -9.97
C ILE A 307 1.18 16.10 -8.78
N TYR A 308 -0.01 16.65 -8.51
CA TYR A 308 -0.87 16.18 -7.44
C TYR A 308 -1.36 14.75 -7.68
N VAL A 309 -1.26 13.93 -6.65
CA VAL A 309 -1.62 12.51 -6.69
C VAL A 309 -3.14 12.35 -6.81
N LYS A 310 -3.56 11.41 -7.66
CA LYS A 310 -4.94 11.00 -7.84
C LYS A 310 -5.25 9.72 -7.09
N MET A 311 -6.50 9.58 -6.67
CA MET A 311 -7.08 8.35 -6.15
C MET A 311 -8.46 8.12 -6.79
N MET A 312 -8.94 6.87 -6.78
CA MET A 312 -10.26 6.52 -7.29
C MET A 312 -11.34 6.85 -6.24
N ASP A 313 -12.38 7.59 -6.64
CA ASP A 313 -13.64 7.61 -5.92
C ASP A 313 -14.46 6.39 -6.35
N TRP A 314 -14.43 5.33 -5.55
CA TRP A 314 -15.15 4.10 -5.87
C TRP A 314 -16.69 4.24 -5.86
N ASP A 315 -17.24 5.31 -5.29
CA ASP A 315 -18.68 5.59 -5.33
C ASP A 315 -19.09 6.20 -6.68
N THR A 316 -18.25 7.09 -7.23
CA THR A 316 -18.55 7.81 -8.49
C THR A 316 -17.87 7.22 -9.72
N GLY A 317 -16.89 6.33 -9.52
CA GLY A 317 -16.06 5.76 -10.58
C GLY A 317 -15.11 6.76 -11.23
N ARG A 318 -14.83 7.90 -10.57
CA ARG A 318 -13.99 8.98 -11.11
C ARG A 318 -12.75 9.19 -10.26
N ALA A 319 -11.64 9.54 -10.92
CA ALA A 319 -10.44 9.97 -10.22
C ALA A 319 -10.65 11.35 -9.58
N LEU A 320 -10.19 11.52 -8.34
CA LEU A 320 -10.08 12.80 -7.65
C LEU A 320 -8.64 13.01 -7.18
N TYR A 321 -8.27 14.26 -6.85
CA TYR A 321 -6.97 14.51 -6.23
C TYR A 321 -7.01 14.17 -4.74
N PHE A 322 -5.96 13.53 -4.22
CA PHE A 322 -5.88 13.13 -2.81
C PHE A 322 -6.09 14.31 -1.85
N HIS A 323 -5.54 15.49 -2.18
CA HIS A 323 -5.71 16.69 -1.37
C HIS A 323 -7.15 17.28 -1.36
N GLN A 324 -8.05 16.77 -2.21
CA GLN A 324 -9.48 17.11 -2.24
C GLN A 324 -10.32 16.06 -1.52
N TYR A 325 -9.70 14.99 -1.03
CA TYR A 325 -10.39 13.92 -0.34
C TYR A 325 -10.76 14.35 1.08
N ASN A 326 -12.06 14.62 1.30
CA ASN A 326 -12.60 15.09 2.59
C ASN A 326 -12.76 13.99 3.65
N GLY A 327 -11.90 12.97 3.63
CA GLY A 327 -11.83 11.90 4.64
C GLY A 327 -12.47 10.56 4.24
N LEU A 328 -12.05 9.51 4.93
CA LEU A 328 -12.49 8.10 4.75
C LEU A 328 -13.94 7.86 5.20
N ALA A 329 -14.47 8.74 6.05
CA ALA A 329 -15.86 8.79 6.42
C ALA A 329 -16.51 9.95 5.68
N LYS A 330 -16.96 9.72 4.44
CA LYS A 330 -18.06 10.53 3.91
C LYS A 330 -19.24 10.27 4.85
N ILE A 331 -19.45 11.16 5.82
CA ILE A 331 -20.71 11.25 6.56
C ILE A 331 -21.76 11.33 5.48
N LYS A 332 -22.59 10.29 5.35
CA LYS A 332 -23.80 10.34 4.52
C LYS A 332 -24.64 11.48 5.07
N THR A 333 -24.49 12.69 4.54
CA THR A 333 -25.61 13.63 4.49
C THR A 333 -26.59 13.08 3.46
N LEU A 334 -27.30 12.03 3.87
CA LEU A 334 -28.66 11.79 3.40
C LEU A 334 -29.49 12.92 4.00
N ARG A 335 -29.82 13.91 3.18
CA ARG A 335 -31.00 14.76 3.38
C ARG A 335 -31.96 14.49 2.25
#